data_AF-A0A917Y6K7-F1
#
_entry.id   AF-A0A917Y6K7-F1
#
_cell.length_a   1.000
_cell.length_b   1.000
_cell.length_c   1.000
_cell.angle_alpha   90.00
_cell.angle_beta   90.00
_cell.angle_gamma   90.00
#
_symmetry.space_group_name_H-M   'P 1'
#
loop_
_entity.id
_entity.type
_entity.pdbx_description
1 polymer ?
#
loop_
_entity_poly.entity_id
_entity_poly.type
_entity_poly.pdbx_seq_one_letter_code
_entity_poly.pdbx_strand_id
1 'polypeptide(L)'
;MPDTSGRGASCCAPARGEVGSLFQLASVPGPRSDRGSGHDVSAIELPAGEFRMGDAFGEGYPDDAEGPVRTVAVESFRIDATAVTNARVAEFVRATGYRTEAERYGGSPPGPGTRPTSRPGTAVSVVPGTS
;
A
#
# COMPACT_ATOMS: atom_id res chain seq x y z
N MET A 1 -27.46 -37.85 -12.76
CA MET A 1 -27.53 -37.70 -11.29
C MET A 1 -26.90 -38.93 -10.68
N PRO A 2 -26.06 -38.81 -9.63
CA PRO A 2 -25.98 -37.72 -8.65
C PRO A 2 -24.87 -36.72 -9.04
N ASP A 3 -25.07 -35.40 -9.15
CA ASP A 3 -25.38 -34.37 -8.14
C ASP A 3 -24.89 -34.66 -6.73
N THR A 4 -23.79 -34.00 -6.38
CA THR A 4 -23.43 -33.75 -5.00
C THR A 4 -23.03 -32.28 -4.88
N SER A 5 -24.04 -31.44 -4.74
CA SER A 5 -23.99 -30.12 -4.12
C SER A 5 -23.16 -30.15 -2.83
N GLY A 6 -21.87 -29.82 -2.96
CA GLY A 6 -20.93 -29.56 -1.88
C GLY A 6 -20.92 -28.06 -1.60
N ARG A 7 -21.66 -27.67 -0.55
CA ARG A 7 -21.83 -26.32 -0.02
C ARG A 7 -20.51 -25.55 0.06
N GLY A 8 -20.58 -24.28 -0.32
CA GLY A 8 -19.45 -23.36 -0.43
C GLY A 8 -18.64 -23.21 0.86
N ALA A 9 -17.37 -23.57 0.77
CA ALA A 9 -16.32 -22.87 1.48
C ALA A 9 -15.79 -21.81 0.51
N SER A 10 -16.26 -20.57 0.69
CA SER A 10 -15.71 -19.38 0.07
C SER A 10 -14.21 -19.33 0.35
N CYS A 11 -13.41 -19.33 -0.72
CA CYS A 11 -11.94 -19.23 -0.71
C CYS A 11 -11.42 -17.88 -0.17
N CYS A 12 -12.29 -16.98 0.31
CA CYS A 12 -11.92 -15.62 0.75
C CYS A 12 -12.61 -15.16 2.05
N ALA A 13 -13.03 -16.05 2.95
CA ALA A 13 -13.53 -15.66 4.28
C ALA A 13 -12.44 -15.87 5.35
N PRO A 14 -12.04 -14.84 6.14
CA PRO A 14 -11.09 -15.05 7.23
C PRO A 14 -11.76 -15.81 8.37
N ALA A 15 -11.23 -16.99 8.71
CA ALA A 15 -11.55 -17.67 9.96
C ALA A 15 -10.78 -16.96 11.09
N ARG A 16 -11.51 -16.44 12.09
CA ARG A 16 -10.88 -15.90 13.30
C ARG A 16 -10.31 -17.06 14.11
N GLY A 17 -9.01 -17.30 13.99
CA GLY A 17 -8.23 -18.07 14.95
C GLY A 17 -7.80 -17.16 16.09
N GLU A 18 -8.17 -17.50 17.33
CA GLU A 18 -7.64 -16.84 18.52
C GLU A 18 -6.17 -17.21 18.68
N VAL A 19 -5.28 -16.25 18.41
CA VAL A 19 -3.86 -16.36 18.74
C VAL A 19 -3.69 -15.85 20.17
N GLY A 20 -3.31 -16.78 21.06
CA GLY A 20 -3.01 -16.52 22.46
C GLY A 20 -1.97 -15.40 22.60
N SER A 21 -2.32 -14.41 23.40
CA SER A 21 -1.49 -13.25 23.71
C SER A 21 -0.31 -13.65 24.59
N LEU A 22 0.89 -13.73 24.01
CA LEU A 22 2.16 -13.84 24.75
C LEU A 22 3.17 -12.74 24.41
N PHE A 23 2.75 -11.69 23.69
CA PHE A 23 3.57 -10.49 23.53
C PHE A 23 2.99 -9.35 24.36
N GLN A 24 3.56 -9.11 25.54
CA GLN A 24 3.37 -7.85 26.25
C GLN A 24 4.06 -6.74 25.46
N LEU A 25 3.28 -6.03 24.64
CA LEU A 25 3.68 -4.73 24.11
C LEU A 25 3.68 -3.73 25.27
N ALA A 26 4.87 -3.29 25.69
CA ALA A 26 4.99 -2.16 26.59
C ALA A 26 4.32 -0.94 25.95
N SER A 27 3.45 -0.26 26.70
CA SER A 27 2.75 0.94 26.21
C SER A 27 3.74 2.07 25.99
N VAL A 28 4.03 2.39 24.73
CA VAL A 28 4.75 3.60 24.37
C VAL A 28 3.83 4.80 24.61
N PRO A 29 4.26 5.85 25.35
CA PRO A 29 3.48 7.07 25.51
C PRO A 29 3.16 7.68 24.14
N GLY A 30 1.88 7.94 23.87
CA GLY A 30 1.44 8.50 22.59
C GLY A 30 2.05 9.88 22.32
N PRO A 31 2.32 10.24 21.05
CA PRO A 31 2.91 11.52 20.70
C PRO A 31 1.98 12.67 21.10
N ARG A 32 2.54 13.67 21.79
CA ARG A 32 1.88 14.95 22.01
C ARG A 32 1.81 15.66 20.67
N SER A 33 0.60 15.97 20.23
CA SER A 33 0.30 16.68 18.99
C SER A 33 0.90 18.08 19.01
N ASP A 34 2.07 18.24 18.42
CA ASP A 34 2.58 19.56 18.07
C ASP A 34 1.81 20.05 16.83
N ARG A 35 1.08 21.15 17.00
CA ARG A 35 0.31 21.77 15.92
C ARG A 35 1.27 22.56 15.04
N GLY A 36 1.83 21.88 14.04
CA GLY A 36 2.70 22.48 13.04
C GLY A 36 2.64 21.75 11.70
N SER A 37 1.79 22.26 10.80
CA SER A 37 1.80 22.02 9.34
C SER A 37 1.58 20.58 8.84
N GLY A 38 0.31 20.23 8.63
CA GLY A 38 -0.14 19.70 7.33
C GLY A 38 0.20 18.26 6.93
N HIS A 39 0.39 17.34 7.88
CA HIS A 39 0.36 15.90 7.59
C HIS A 39 -0.47 15.19 8.66
N ASP A 40 -1.80 15.14 8.48
CA ASP A 40 -2.71 14.34 9.30
C ASP A 40 -2.65 12.87 8.87
N VAL A 41 -1.46 12.33 8.97
CA VAL A 41 -1.17 10.89 8.90
C VAL A 41 -0.62 10.54 10.27
N SER A 42 -1.06 9.41 10.82
CA SER A 42 -0.48 8.85 12.03
C SER A 42 0.92 8.32 11.70
N ALA A 43 1.86 9.24 11.47
CA ALA A 43 3.26 8.96 11.33
C ALA A 43 3.77 8.49 12.69
N ILE A 44 4.26 7.26 12.72
CA ILE A 44 4.83 6.65 13.90
C ILE A 44 6.35 6.86 13.89
N GLU A 45 6.91 7.12 15.06
CA GLU A 45 8.34 7.23 15.25
C GLU A 45 8.92 5.87 15.58
N LEU A 46 9.86 5.41 14.78
CA LEU A 46 10.61 4.19 14.99
C LEU A 46 11.99 4.57 15.55
N PRO A 47 12.40 4.00 16.70
CA PRO A 47 13.71 4.27 17.28
C PRO A 47 14.83 3.71 16.41
N ALA A 48 16.03 4.23 16.59
CA ALA A 48 17.23 3.66 15.98
C ALA A 48 17.46 2.21 16.44
N GLY A 49 18.05 1.39 15.58
CA GLY A 49 18.35 0.00 15.91
C GLY A 49 18.95 -0.80 14.78
N GLU A 50 19.26 -2.06 15.07
CA GLU A 50 19.76 -3.03 14.10
C GLU A 50 18.72 -4.12 13.84
N PHE A 51 18.62 -4.56 12.60
CA PHE A 51 17.81 -5.71 12.23
C PHE A 51 18.42 -6.51 11.08
N ARG A 52 17.95 -7.74 10.92
CA ARG A 52 18.33 -8.63 9.81
C ARG A 52 17.44 -8.36 8.61
N MET A 53 18.00 -7.76 7.55
CA MET A 53 17.31 -7.44 6.30
C MET A 53 17.58 -8.51 5.24
N GLY A 54 16.54 -8.94 4.54
CA GLY A 54 16.59 -9.90 3.42
C GLY A 54 15.77 -11.15 3.67
N ASP A 55 15.64 -12.01 2.65
CA ASP A 55 14.92 -13.28 2.73
C ASP A 55 15.74 -14.34 3.50
N ALA A 56 15.20 -14.80 4.63
CA ALA A 56 15.81 -15.80 5.49
C ALA A 56 15.50 -17.25 5.08
N PHE A 57 14.47 -17.47 4.25
CA PHE A 57 13.99 -18.78 3.85
C PHE A 57 14.43 -19.16 2.44
N GLY A 58 14.83 -18.18 1.62
CA GLY A 58 15.32 -18.41 0.26
C GLY A 58 14.19 -18.84 -0.68
N GLU A 59 12.98 -18.33 -0.46
CA GLU A 59 11.77 -18.61 -1.23
C GLU A 59 11.56 -17.59 -2.37
N GLY A 60 12.30 -16.49 -2.35
CA GLY A 60 12.27 -15.46 -3.40
C GLY A 60 12.80 -15.92 -4.76
N TYR A 61 12.46 -15.17 -5.80
CA TYR A 61 13.00 -15.43 -7.14
C TYR A 61 14.48 -14.99 -7.22
N PRO A 62 15.35 -15.73 -7.94
CA PRO A 62 16.76 -15.37 -8.05
C PRO A 62 17.01 -13.95 -8.59
N ASP A 63 16.13 -13.47 -9.47
CA ASP A 63 16.23 -12.16 -10.10
C ASP A 63 15.83 -10.99 -9.19
N ASP A 64 15.13 -11.25 -8.08
CA ASP A 64 14.67 -10.23 -7.13
C ASP A 64 15.77 -9.82 -6.13
N ALA A 65 16.86 -10.59 -6.04
CA ALA A 65 18.02 -10.34 -5.19
C ALA A 65 17.65 -9.99 -3.72
N GLU A 66 16.67 -10.71 -3.16
CA GLU A 66 16.17 -10.49 -1.79
C GLU A 66 17.15 -10.93 -0.70
N GLY A 67 18.13 -11.76 -1.05
CA GLY A 67 19.22 -12.20 -0.18
C GLY A 67 20.58 -11.57 -0.54
N PRO A 68 21.64 -11.90 0.21
CA PRO A 68 21.64 -12.64 1.46
C PRO A 68 21.12 -11.78 2.63
N VAL A 69 20.71 -12.44 3.71
CA VAL A 69 20.37 -11.75 4.95
C VAL A 69 21.60 -11.02 5.50
N ARG A 70 21.45 -9.73 5.78
CA ARG A 70 22.51 -8.87 6.34
C ARG A 70 22.01 -8.06 7.54
N THR A 71 22.88 -7.81 8.51
CA THR A 71 22.58 -6.89 9.62
C THR A 71 22.70 -5.45 9.12
N VAL A 72 21.66 -4.64 9.34
CA VAL A 72 21.60 -3.23 8.95
C VAL A 72 21.26 -2.40 10.19
N ALA A 73 22.07 -1.37 10.45
CA ALA A 73 21.78 -0.33 11.43
C ALA A 73 21.04 0.83 10.74
N VAL A 74 19.94 1.29 11.33
CA VAL A 74 19.21 2.47 10.89
C VAL A 74 19.04 3.46 12.04
N GLU A 75 19.17 4.75 11.73
CA GLU A 75 18.84 5.83 12.66
C GLU A 75 17.32 5.91 12.89
N SER A 76 16.90 6.65 13.92
CA SER A 76 15.48 6.87 14.17
C SER A 76 14.81 7.63 13.03
N PHE A 77 13.61 7.19 12.61
CA PHE A 77 12.85 7.84 11.54
C PHE A 77 11.35 7.76 11.79
N ARG A 78 10.58 8.54 11.03
CA ARG A 78 9.12 8.48 11.03
C ARG A 78 8.61 7.81 9.77
N ILE A 79 7.55 7.01 9.91
CA ILE A 79 6.86 6.37 8.79
C ILE A 79 5.35 6.42 9.01
N ASP A 80 4.58 6.60 7.94
CA ASP A 80 3.13 6.57 8.02
C ASP A 80 2.64 5.16 8.37
N ALA A 81 1.74 5.06 9.35
CA ALA A 81 1.14 3.77 9.73
C ALA A 81 0.27 3.15 8.60
N THR A 82 -0.07 3.93 7.56
CA THR A 82 -0.90 3.49 6.44
C THR A 82 -0.32 4.01 5.13
N ALA A 83 -0.51 3.26 4.03
CA ALA A 83 -0.23 3.77 2.70
C ALA A 83 -1.00 5.08 2.40
N VAL A 84 -0.46 5.90 1.50
CA VAL A 84 -1.11 7.14 1.06
C VAL A 84 -2.43 6.80 0.37
N THR A 85 -3.53 7.37 0.86
CA THR A 85 -4.87 7.07 0.35
C THR A 85 -5.19 7.88 -0.90
N ASN A 86 -6.11 7.38 -1.72
CA ASN A 86 -6.61 8.10 -2.91
C ASN A 86 -7.14 9.50 -2.56
N ALA A 87 -7.80 9.66 -1.40
CA ALA A 87 -8.30 10.95 -0.94
C ALA A 87 -7.17 11.97 -0.72
N ARG A 88 -6.05 11.53 -0.12
CA ARG A 88 -4.86 12.37 0.10
C ARG A 88 -4.13 12.69 -1.21
N VAL A 89 -4.00 11.72 -2.11
CA VAL A 89 -3.45 11.98 -3.46
C VAL A 89 -4.32 13.00 -4.19
N ALA A 90 -5.65 12.88 -4.12
CA ALA A 90 -6.56 13.84 -4.76
C ALA A 90 -6.46 15.25 -4.16
N GLU A 91 -6.29 15.36 -2.85
CA GLU A 91 -6.04 16.66 -2.20
C GLU A 91 -4.74 17.29 -2.67
N PHE A 92 -3.66 16.51 -2.72
CA PHE A 92 -2.37 16.95 -3.22
C PHE A 92 -2.46 17.45 -4.67
N VAL A 93 -3.13 16.71 -5.56
CA VAL A 93 -3.33 17.11 -6.95
C VAL A 93 -4.16 18.38 -7.05
N ARG A 94 -5.24 18.52 -6.26
CA ARG A 94 -6.05 19.75 -6.25
C ARG A 94 -5.25 20.96 -5.77
N ALA A 95 -4.39 20.80 -4.77
CA ALA A 95 -3.60 21.88 -4.20
C ALA A 95 -2.44 22.33 -5.11
N THR A 96 -1.84 21.40 -5.87
CA THR A 96 -0.61 21.67 -6.63
C THR A 96 -0.81 21.71 -8.14
N GLY A 97 -1.94 21.21 -8.66
CA GLY A 97 -2.13 20.96 -10.08
C GLY A 97 -1.21 19.86 -10.65
N TYR A 98 -0.66 18.99 -9.80
CA TYR A 98 0.29 17.96 -10.22
C TYR A 98 -0.32 16.97 -11.21
N ARG A 99 0.39 16.71 -12.32
CA ARG A 99 0.10 15.63 -13.27
C ARG A 99 1.12 14.51 -13.12
N THR A 100 0.62 13.30 -12.90
CA THR A 100 1.41 12.07 -12.78
C THR A 100 2.11 11.72 -14.10
N GLU A 101 3.14 10.88 -14.03
CA GLU A 101 3.83 10.41 -15.23
C GLU A 101 2.90 9.63 -16.17
N ALA A 102 2.02 8.80 -15.61
CA ALA A 102 1.01 8.07 -16.39
C ALA A 102 0.14 9.03 -17.21
N GLU A 103 -0.26 10.17 -16.67
CA GLU A 103 -1.07 11.15 -17.42
C GLU A 103 -0.27 11.93 -18.47
N ARG A 104 1.04 12.10 -18.28
CA ARG A 104 1.91 12.77 -19.26
C ARG A 104 2.23 11.89 -20.44
N TYR A 105 2.43 10.59 -20.20
CA TYR A 105 2.88 9.63 -21.21
C TYR A 105 1.79 8.72 -21.76
N GLY A 106 0.51 9.02 -21.46
CA GLY A 106 -0.63 8.40 -22.15
C GLY A 106 -1.24 7.16 -21.49
N GLY A 107 -0.90 6.90 -20.22
CA GLY A 107 -1.52 5.88 -19.37
C GLY A 107 -0.53 4.85 -18.84
N SER A 108 -1.03 4.00 -17.94
CA SER A 108 -0.33 2.78 -17.53
C SER A 108 -0.41 1.75 -18.67
N PRO A 109 0.61 0.90 -18.89
CA PRO A 109 0.51 -0.23 -19.80
C PRO A 109 -0.75 -1.05 -19.46
N PRO A 110 -1.54 -1.46 -20.45
CA PRO A 110 -2.71 -2.27 -20.17
C PRO A 110 -2.25 -3.64 -19.64
N GLY A 111 -2.99 -4.19 -18.67
CA GLY A 111 -2.63 -5.43 -18.01
C GLY A 111 -2.49 -6.60 -19.01
N PRO A 112 -1.74 -7.66 -18.65
CA PRO A 112 -1.59 -8.82 -19.52
C PRO A 112 -2.96 -9.42 -19.88
N GLY A 113 -3.22 -9.60 -21.19
CA GLY A 113 -4.45 -10.19 -21.70
C GLY A 113 -5.49 -9.20 -22.25
N THR A 114 -5.24 -7.89 -22.22
CA THR A 114 -6.10 -6.93 -22.93
C THR A 114 -5.89 -7.06 -24.44
N ARG A 115 -6.90 -7.56 -25.17
CA ARG A 115 -6.96 -7.43 -26.63
C ARG A 115 -7.04 -5.93 -26.99
N PRO A 116 -6.38 -5.47 -28.06
CA PRO A 116 -6.58 -4.11 -28.56
C PRO A 116 -8.06 -3.98 -28.96
N THR A 117 -8.85 -3.30 -28.13
CA THR A 117 -10.22 -2.96 -28.51
C THR A 117 -10.13 -1.82 -29.50
N SER A 118 -10.27 -2.10 -30.79
CA SER A 118 -10.56 -1.07 -31.76
C SER A 118 -11.99 -0.56 -31.52
N ARG A 119 -12.11 0.48 -30.70
CA ARG A 119 -13.26 1.40 -30.74
C ARG A 119 -12.72 2.83 -30.66
N PRO A 120 -13.00 3.70 -31.65
CA PRO A 120 -12.68 5.10 -31.54
C PRO A 120 -13.66 5.76 -30.56
N GLY A 121 -13.14 6.63 -29.69
CA GLY A 121 -13.91 7.62 -28.95
C GLY A 121 -14.47 7.17 -27.60
N THR A 122 -13.81 7.57 -26.51
CA THR A 122 -14.39 8.42 -25.45
C THR A 122 -13.24 8.97 -24.62
N ALA A 123 -12.86 10.22 -24.88
CA ALA A 123 -12.12 10.99 -23.90
C ALA A 123 -13.08 11.31 -22.76
N VAL A 124 -12.71 10.98 -21.51
CA VAL A 124 -13.44 11.50 -20.34
C VAL A 124 -13.06 12.98 -20.21
N SER A 125 -13.93 13.86 -20.69
CA SER A 125 -13.82 15.30 -20.46
C SER A 125 -14.50 15.63 -19.13
N VAL A 126 -13.74 16.12 -18.16
CA VAL A 126 -14.29 16.73 -16.95
C VAL A 126 -14.67 18.17 -17.32
N VAL A 127 -15.97 18.42 -17.46
CA VAL A 127 -16.51 19.78 -17.65
C VAL A 127 -16.42 20.50 -16.29
N PRO A 128 -15.74 21.66 -16.18
CA PRO A 128 -15.76 22.43 -14.94
C PRO A 128 -17.15 23.05 -14.77
N GLY A 129 -17.82 22.70 -13.67
CA GLY A 129 -19.06 23.36 -13.26
C GLY A 129 -18.75 24.78 -12.78
N THR A 130 -19.31 25.77 -13.46
CA THR A 130 -19.38 27.15 -12.98
C THR A 130 -20.50 27.28 -11.96
N SER A 131 -20.20 27.84 -10.79
CA SER A 131 -21.17 28.61 -10.01
C SER A 131 -20.76 30.06 -9.99
#